data_AF-A0A6A3GWF1-F1
#
_entry.id   AF-A0A6A3GWF1-F1
#
_cell.length_a   1.000
_cell.length_b   1.000
_cell.length_c   1.000
_cell.angle_alpha   90.00
_cell.angle_beta   90.00
_cell.angle_gamma   90.00
#
_symmetry.space_group_name_H-M   'P 1'
#
loop_
_entity.id
_entity.type
_entity.pdbx_description
1 polymer ?
#
loop_
_entity_poly.entity_id
_entity_poly.type
_entity_poly.pdbx_seq_one_letter_code
_entity_poly.pdbx_strand_id
1 'polypeptide(L)'
;MKYALVKFGVHLLGQKPFMIYTDHASLRTATSSPHLSQRLARWLSFFAEYNFTVEYKPGKQNVLADALSRRPDYELAHLTYLESPLYELIREAYAEDDDLAGLVEALSAPNKAVELTTRQR
;
A
#
# COMPACT_ATOMS: atom_id res chain seq x y z
N MET A 1 -6.32 10.28 -1.48
CA MET A 1 -5.94 10.15 -0.05
C MET A 1 -5.61 8.70 0.32
N LYS A 2 -6.55 7.74 0.28
CA LYS A 2 -6.31 6.32 0.65
C LYS A 2 -5.02 5.73 0.06
N TYR A 3 -4.89 5.81 -1.27
CA TYR A 3 -3.76 5.22 -1.99
C TYR A 3 -2.42 5.74 -1.46
N ALA A 4 -2.32 7.05 -1.23
CA ALA A 4 -1.10 7.66 -0.68
C ALA A 4 -0.78 7.12 0.72
N LEU A 5 -1.79 6.99 1.59
CA LEU A 5 -1.58 6.44 2.94
C LEU A 5 -1.12 4.99 2.91
N VAL A 6 -1.70 4.16 2.04
CA VAL A 6 -1.25 2.76 1.86
C VAL A 6 0.18 2.73 1.31
N LYS A 7 0.46 3.48 0.24
CA LYS A 7 1.77 3.48 -0.43
C LYS A 7 2.90 3.96 0.48
N PHE A 8 2.63 4.96 1.31
CA PHE A 8 3.60 5.51 2.24
C PHE A 8 3.41 5.00 3.67
N GLY A 9 2.64 3.92 3.87
CA GLY A 9 2.26 3.41 5.19
C GLY A 9 3.47 3.12 6.08
N VAL A 10 4.54 2.56 5.51
CA VAL A 10 5.80 2.28 6.24
C VAL A 10 6.45 3.52 6.87
N HIS A 11 6.14 4.72 6.38
CA HIS A 11 6.66 5.98 6.89
C HIS A 11 5.64 6.77 7.72
N LEU A 12 4.35 6.51 7.51
CA LEU A 12 3.25 7.31 8.05
C LEU A 12 2.49 6.62 9.19
N LEU A 13 2.66 5.29 9.35
CA LEU A 13 2.09 4.55 10.45
C LEU A 13 2.80 4.90 11.77
N GLY A 14 2.00 4.98 12.83
CA GLY A 14 2.47 5.27 14.19
C GLY A 14 1.97 6.61 14.73
N GLN A 15 2.59 7.07 15.82
CA GLN A 15 2.10 8.20 16.61
C GLN A 15 2.53 9.57 16.09
N LYS A 16 3.45 9.63 15.11
CA LYS A 16 4.00 10.89 14.64
C LYS A 16 2.94 11.65 13.82
N PRO A 17 2.53 12.87 14.23
CA PRO A 17 1.55 13.63 13.49
C PRO A 17 2.13 14.12 12.16
N PHE A 18 1.32 14.09 11.11
CA PHE A 18 1.66 14.68 9.81
C PHE A 18 0.47 15.41 9.20
N MET A 19 0.74 16.23 8.18
CA MET A 19 -0.27 17.08 7.54
C MET A 19 -0.54 16.60 6.12
N ILE A 20 -1.82 16.44 5.77
CA ILE A 20 -2.27 16.12 4.41
C ILE A 20 -2.87 17.38 3.79
N TYR A 21 -2.24 17.87 2.74
CA TYR A 21 -2.80 18.94 1.90
C TYR A 21 -3.65 18.33 0.80
N THR A 22 -4.91 18.75 0.71
CA THR A 22 -5.84 18.29 -0.34
C THR A 22 -6.70 19.43 -0.84
N ASP A 23 -7.03 19.40 -2.13
CA ASP A 23 -8.01 20.25 -2.78
C ASP A 23 -9.45 19.77 -2.60
N HIS A 24 -9.66 18.70 -1.82
CA HIS A 24 -10.97 18.16 -1.53
C HIS A 24 -11.50 18.65 -0.17
N ALA A 25 -12.18 19.79 -0.19
CA ALA A 25 -12.65 20.50 1.01
C ALA A 25 -13.55 19.67 1.94
N SER A 26 -14.31 18.72 1.41
CA SER A 26 -15.20 17.86 2.19
C SER A 26 -14.46 16.93 3.16
N LEU A 27 -13.18 16.63 2.90
CA LEU A 27 -12.35 15.81 3.80
C LEU A 27 -11.95 16.54 5.08
N ARG A 28 -12.06 17.87 5.11
CA ARG A 28 -11.76 18.67 6.31
C ARG A 28 -12.75 18.37 7.45
N THR A 29 -14.01 18.15 7.11
CA THR A 29 -15.10 17.94 8.08
C THR A 29 -15.51 16.48 8.20
N ALA A 30 -15.00 15.61 7.31
CA ALA A 30 -15.32 14.19 7.28
C ALA A 30 -15.02 13.48 8.62
N THR A 31 -13.97 13.89 9.33
CA THR A 31 -13.56 13.34 10.64
C THR A 31 -14.38 13.90 11.81
N SER A 32 -15.10 15.01 11.63
CA SER A 32 -15.84 15.70 12.71
C SER A 32 -17.36 15.71 12.51
N SER A 33 -17.87 15.03 11.48
CA SER A 33 -19.32 15.00 11.20
C SER A 33 -20.06 14.16 12.25
N PRO A 34 -21.15 14.69 12.87
CA PRO A 34 -21.93 13.97 13.88
C PRO A 34 -22.75 12.81 13.31
N HIS A 35 -23.04 12.84 12.00
CA HIS A 35 -23.78 11.79 11.31
C HIS A 35 -22.88 11.12 10.27
N LEU A 36 -22.46 9.90 10.57
CA LEU A 36 -21.59 9.11 9.71
C LEU A 36 -22.42 8.10 8.92
N SER A 37 -22.40 8.21 7.59
CA SER A 37 -22.89 7.12 6.75
C SER A 37 -22.02 5.87 6.95
N GLN A 38 -22.58 4.67 6.75
CA GLN A 38 -21.81 3.42 6.89
C GLN A 38 -20.57 3.36 5.97
N ARG A 39 -20.66 3.98 4.79
CA ARG A 39 -19.50 4.15 3.91
C ARG A 39 -18.44 5.03 4.57
N LEU A 40 -18.83 6.19 5.11
CA LEU A 40 -17.91 7.11 5.78
C LEU A 40 -17.30 6.50 7.05
N ALA A 41 -18.07 5.73 7.82
CA ALA A 41 -17.57 5.01 8.99
C ALA A 41 -16.43 4.04 8.62
N ARG A 42 -16.61 3.23 7.57
CA ARG A 42 -15.55 2.33 7.06
C ARG A 42 -14.29 3.09 6.65
N TRP A 43 -14.46 4.25 6.02
CA TRP A 43 -13.34 5.12 5.66
C TRP A 43 -12.63 5.68 6.89
N LEU A 44 -13.36 6.16 7.89
CA LEU A 44 -12.79 6.68 9.12
C LEU A 44 -12.08 5.60 9.94
N SER A 45 -12.61 4.38 10.00
CA SER A 45 -11.93 3.25 10.64
C SER A 45 -10.57 2.99 10.00
N PHE A 46 -10.46 3.03 8.68
CA PHE A 46 -9.18 2.91 7.98
C PHE A 46 -8.23 4.08 8.30
N PHE A 47 -8.75 5.31 8.37
CA PHE A 47 -7.93 6.48 8.65
C PHE A 47 -7.49 6.58 10.12
N ALA A 48 -8.19 5.94 11.05
CA ALA A 48 -7.88 5.96 12.48
C ALA A 48 -6.50 5.36 12.82
N GLU A 49 -5.92 4.55 11.93
CA GLU A 49 -4.56 4.00 12.07
C GLU A 49 -3.46 5.06 11.90
N TYR A 50 -3.79 6.24 11.36
CA TYR A 50 -2.84 7.29 11.02
C TYR A 50 -3.11 8.55 11.87
N ASN A 51 -2.06 9.12 12.45
CA ASN A 51 -2.15 10.41 13.14
C ASN A 51 -1.94 11.56 12.15
N PHE A 52 -3.01 12.10 11.56
CA PHE A 52 -2.90 13.19 10.61
C PHE A 52 -3.92 14.31 10.80
N THR A 53 -3.56 15.49 10.31
CA THR A 53 -4.46 16.63 10.12
C THR A 53 -4.67 16.89 8.63
N VAL A 54 -5.88 17.32 8.25
CA VAL A 54 -6.21 17.64 6.85
C VAL A 54 -6.30 19.15 6.70
N GLU A 55 -5.47 19.69 5.80
CA GLU A 55 -5.50 21.09 5.42
C GLU A 55 -5.97 21.26 3.98
N TYR A 56 -6.88 22.20 3.77
CA TYR A 56 -7.37 22.50 2.43
C TYR A 56 -6.35 23.35 1.68
N LYS A 57 -5.97 22.89 0.48
CA LYS A 57 -5.14 23.63 -0.45
C LYS A 57 -5.89 23.78 -1.77
N PRO A 58 -6.19 25.01 -2.24
CA PRO A 58 -6.91 25.20 -3.49
C PRO A 58 -6.24 24.49 -4.66
N GLY A 59 -7.02 23.88 -5.57
CA GLY A 59 -6.49 23.12 -6.72
C GLY A 59 -5.50 23.92 -7.56
N LYS A 60 -5.72 25.23 -7.72
CA LYS A 60 -4.78 26.15 -8.41
C LYS A 60 -3.39 26.22 -7.77
N GLN A 61 -3.26 25.90 -6.49
CA GLN A 61 -1.98 25.82 -5.77
C GLN A 61 -1.49 24.38 -5.63
N ASN A 62 -2.34 23.39 -5.95
CA ASN A 62 -2.05 21.96 -5.88
C ASN A 62 -1.61 21.36 -7.23
N VAL A 63 -1.09 22.21 -8.13
CA VAL A 63 -0.76 21.86 -9.53
C VAL A 63 0.19 20.67 -9.61
N LEU A 64 1.19 20.57 -8.72
CA LEU A 64 2.13 19.46 -8.72
C LEU A 64 1.45 18.12 -8.41
N ALA A 65 0.59 18.08 -7.40
CA ALA A 65 -0.12 16.86 -7.03
C ALA A 65 -1.14 16.46 -8.11
N ASP A 66 -1.78 17.45 -8.74
CA ASP A 66 -2.70 17.25 -9.85
C ASP A 66 -2.00 16.73 -11.11
N ALA A 67 -0.85 17.30 -11.47
CA ALA A 67 -0.04 16.83 -12.60
C ALA A 67 0.47 15.40 -12.36
N LEU A 68 0.92 15.09 -11.15
CA LEU A 68 1.39 13.74 -10.80
C LEU A 68 0.27 12.71 -10.74
N SER A 69 -0.95 13.10 -10.34
CA SER A 69 -2.09 12.17 -10.27
C SER A 69 -2.70 11.85 -11.63
N ARG A 70 -2.52 12.72 -12.63
CA ARG A 70 -3.04 12.56 -14.01
C ARG A 70 -2.02 11.99 -15.00
N ARG A 71 -0.88 11.49 -14.51
CA ARG A 71 0.18 10.95 -15.35
C ARG A 71 -0.28 9.65 -16.02
N PRO A 72 -0.29 9.57 -17.38
CA PRO A 72 -0.82 8.40 -18.09
C PRO A 72 0.03 7.13 -17.88
N ASP A 73 1.31 7.29 -17.56
CA ASP A 73 2.21 6.19 -17.24
C ASP A 73 1.89 5.50 -15.91
N TYR A 74 1.15 6.17 -14.99
CA TYR A 74 0.66 5.53 -13.77
C TYR A 74 -0.49 4.54 -14.04
N GLU A 75 -1.32 4.76 -15.07
CA GLU A 75 -2.33 3.78 -15.48
C GLU A 75 -1.67 2.52 -16.06
N LEU A 76 -0.59 2.69 -16.85
CA LEU A 76 0.22 1.59 -17.36
C LEU A 76 0.98 0.83 -16.26
N ALA A 77 1.43 1.49 -15.19
CA ALA A 77 2.03 0.82 -14.04
C ALA A 77 1.02 -0.04 -13.24
N HIS A 78 -0.29 0.17 -13.43
CA HIS A 78 -1.29 -0.76 -12.91
C HIS A 78 -1.47 -1.98 -13.84
N LEU A 79 -1.18 -1.81 -15.14
CA LEU A 79 -1.12 -2.88 -16.15
C LEU A 79 0.22 -3.63 -16.17
N THR A 80 1.24 -3.23 -15.40
CA THR A 80 2.47 -4.02 -15.21
C THR A 80 2.29 -5.25 -14.32
N TYR A 81 1.06 -5.54 -13.88
CA TYR A 81 0.59 -6.93 -13.86
C TYR A 81 0.37 -7.41 -15.30
N LEU A 82 1.40 -7.25 -16.13
CA LEU A 82 1.52 -8.01 -17.35
C LEU A 82 1.67 -9.45 -16.87
N GLU A 83 1.12 -10.40 -17.61
CA GLU A 83 1.40 -11.84 -17.50
C GLU A 83 2.91 -12.06 -17.67
N SER A 84 3.66 -11.71 -16.64
CA SER A 84 5.09 -11.81 -16.63
C SER A 84 5.39 -13.24 -16.24
N PRO A 85 6.12 -14.00 -17.08
CA PRO A 85 6.58 -15.31 -16.69
C PRO A 85 7.57 -15.21 -15.53
N LEU A 86 7.95 -14.00 -15.07
CA LEU A 86 8.91 -13.78 -14.01
C LEU A 86 8.60 -14.58 -12.74
N TYR A 87 7.33 -14.71 -12.34
CA TYR A 87 6.98 -15.54 -11.19
C TYR A 87 7.32 -17.02 -11.43
N GLU A 88 6.93 -17.58 -12.58
CA GLU A 88 7.25 -18.96 -12.94
C GLU A 88 8.75 -19.17 -13.16
N LEU A 89 9.44 -18.22 -13.79
CA LEU A 89 10.89 -18.25 -14.02
C LEU A 89 11.67 -18.22 -12.70
N ILE A 90 11.25 -17.40 -11.74
CA ILE A 90 11.86 -17.37 -10.41
C ILE A 90 11.59 -18.69 -9.68
N ARG A 91 10.37 -19.23 -9.78
CA ARG A 91 9.99 -20.52 -9.18
C ARG A 91 10.83 -21.67 -9.76
N GLU A 92 11.01 -21.71 -11.07
CA GLU A 92 11.86 -22.69 -11.77
C GLU A 92 13.32 -22.52 -11.38
N ALA A 93 13.83 -21.28 -11.33
CA ALA A 93 15.21 -21.01 -10.92
C ALA A 93 15.51 -21.49 -9.49
N TYR A 94 14.54 -21.38 -8.55
CA TYR A 94 14.72 -21.90 -7.20
C TYR A 94 14.72 -23.43 -7.10
N ALA A 95 14.11 -24.13 -8.06
CA ALA A 95 14.16 -25.59 -8.10
C ALA A 95 15.55 -26.11 -8.54
N GLU A 96 16.29 -25.29 -9.28
CA GLU A 96 17.65 -25.59 -9.78
C GLU A 96 18.76 -25.01 -8.89
N ASP A 97 18.41 -24.32 -7.80
CA ASP A 97 19.36 -23.70 -6.88
C ASP A 97 19.72 -24.67 -5.74
N ASP A 98 21.00 -25.04 -5.63
CA ASP A 98 21.51 -26.03 -4.66
C ASP A 98 21.18 -25.67 -3.19
N ASP A 99 21.08 -24.38 -2.86
CA ASP A 99 20.80 -23.91 -1.50
C ASP A 99 19.29 -23.86 -1.18
N LEU A 100 18.45 -23.74 -2.21
CA LEU A 100 17.01 -23.45 -2.06
C LEU A 100 16.09 -24.58 -2.54
N ALA A 101 16.57 -25.50 -3.37
CA ALA A 101 15.78 -26.58 -3.95
C ALA A 101 15.08 -27.46 -2.89
N GLY A 102 15.81 -27.83 -1.83
CA GLY A 102 15.25 -28.62 -0.72
C GLY A 102 14.15 -27.89 0.06
N LEU A 103 14.20 -26.55 0.08
CA LEU A 103 13.20 -25.71 0.74
C LEU A 103 11.93 -25.59 -0.12
N VAL A 104 12.09 -25.50 -1.44
CA VAL A 104 10.97 -25.51 -2.42
C VAL A 104 10.24 -26.85 -2.38
N GLU A 105 10.96 -27.96 -2.30
CA GLU A 105 10.39 -29.31 -2.21
C GLU A 105 9.62 -29.50 -0.89
N ALA A 106 10.20 -29.06 0.22
CA ALA A 106 9.55 -29.13 1.53
C ALA A 106 8.26 -28.31 1.61
N LEU A 107 8.22 -27.13 0.96
CA LEU A 107 7.05 -26.26 0.90
C LEU A 107 5.97 -26.74 -0.08
N SER A 108 6.35 -27.52 -1.10
CA SER A 108 5.42 -28.10 -2.08
C SER A 108 4.67 -29.32 -1.54
N ALA A 109 5.13 -29.91 -0.43
CA ALA A 109 4.46 -31.03 0.22
C ALA A 109 3.18 -30.57 0.95
N PRO A 110 2.04 -31.27 0.78
CA PRO A 110 0.73 -30.78 1.23
C PRO A 110 0.53 -30.68 2.75
N ASN A 111 1.51 -31.01 3.60
CA ASN A 111 1.31 -30.96 5.05
C ASN A 111 2.59 -31.01 5.91
N LYS A 112 3.50 -30.02 5.83
CA LYS A 112 4.53 -29.83 6.87
C LYS A 112 4.75 -28.37 7.22
N ALA A 113 4.69 -28.08 8.53
CA ALA A 113 5.17 -26.82 9.09
C ALA A 113 6.68 -26.73 8.87
N VAL A 114 7.12 -25.73 8.10
CA VAL A 114 8.53 -25.45 7.87
C VAL A 114 8.99 -24.53 9.01
N GLU A 115 9.84 -25.05 9.90
CA GLU A 115 10.52 -24.23 10.90
C GLU A 115 11.61 -23.40 10.22
N LEU A 116 11.31 -22.11 10.00
CA LEU A 116 12.27 -21.13 9.51
C LEU A 116 13.26 -20.84 10.64
N THR A 117 14.42 -21.47 10.61
CA THR A 117 15.48 -21.15 11.57
C THR A 117 15.99 -19.74 11.31
N THR A 118 15.91 -18.90 12.35
CA THR A 118 16.36 -17.52 12.33
C THR A 118 17.84 -17.45 11.94
N ARG A 119 18.17 -16.70 10.88
CA ARG A 119 19.56 -16.36 10.51
C ARG A 119 20.26 -15.77 11.75
N GLN A 120 21.27 -16.46 12.27
CA GLN A 120 22.21 -15.87 13.21
C GLN A 120 23.04 -14.82 12.46
N ARG A 121 23.12 -13.64 13.07
CA ARG A 121 23.88 -12.48 12.60
C ARG A 121 25.38 -12.68 12.77
#